data_AF-A0A949R8A9-F1
#
_entry.id   AF-A0A949R8A9-F1
#
_cell.length_a   1.000
_cell.length_b   1.000
_cell.length_c   1.000
_cell.angle_alpha   90.00
_cell.angle_beta   90.00
_cell.angle_gamma   90.00
#
_symmetry.space_group_name_H-M   'P 1'
#
loop_
_entity.id
_entity.type
_entity.pdbx_description
1 polymer ?
#
loop_
_entity_poly.entity_id
_entity_poly.type
_entity_poly.pdbx_seq_one_letter_code
_entity_poly.pdbx_strand_id
1 'polypeptide(L)'
;MALPLGLDAQTLCSAQGNVILYSNYDGGPLVIAVDEDIPDLHVGIVSYEYVKVEFIGAFTGNVTQVVYAGMNGSNDHCGIGSGTSVSINGAPNATTDIRVAPPVTFANGNGYGSMICAYSCDVNTGQGGCNTADQVAHYFLTEFGGILRYHRTQYGCWSGTQYVSAAGNCCEDPLATLLPDHAEPLPLQRMGDRFVLEGVDGVRVVDASGRVVLERTASGGRVVFEVTGWSPGSYIVMEAAGERVLRFAVMP
;
A
#
# COMPACT_ATOMS: atom_id res chain seq x y z
N MET A 1 4.36 -34.60 -12.14
CA MET A 1 3.08 -34.04 -11.69
C MET A 1 3.41 -32.89 -10.77
N ALA A 2 3.44 -31.67 -11.30
CA ALA A 2 3.75 -30.47 -10.53
C ALA A 2 2.45 -29.99 -9.86
N LEU A 3 2.46 -29.86 -8.55
CA LEU A 3 1.39 -29.22 -7.79
C LEU A 3 1.40 -27.72 -8.10
N PRO A 4 0.24 -27.05 -8.24
CA PRO A 4 0.21 -25.60 -8.34
C PRO A 4 0.65 -25.03 -6.97
N LEU A 5 1.65 -24.14 -6.99
CA LEU A 5 1.99 -23.31 -5.86
C LEU A 5 0.77 -22.43 -5.55
N GLY A 6 0.11 -22.69 -4.43
CA GLY A 6 -0.91 -21.79 -3.90
C GLY A 6 -0.23 -20.47 -3.53
N LEU A 7 -0.80 -19.37 -4.01
CA LEU A 7 -0.44 -18.02 -3.57
C LEU A 7 -0.94 -17.90 -2.11
N ASP A 8 -0.09 -18.24 -1.14
CA ASP A 8 -0.35 -17.88 0.25
C ASP A 8 -0.27 -16.36 0.33
N ALA A 9 -1.40 -15.70 0.55
CA ALA A 9 -1.43 -14.27 0.84
C ALA A 9 -0.54 -14.02 2.06
N GLN A 10 0.61 -13.38 1.85
CA GLN A 10 1.49 -12.99 2.94
C GLN A 10 0.70 -12.04 3.84
N THR A 11 0.78 -12.18 5.16
CA THR A 11 0.05 -11.28 6.06
C THR A 11 0.74 -9.92 6.16
N LEU A 12 2.04 -9.87 5.87
CA LEU A 12 2.92 -8.71 5.98
C LEU A 12 3.62 -8.47 4.64
N CYS A 13 3.70 -7.23 4.19
CA CYS A 13 4.27 -6.85 2.89
C CYS A 13 5.73 -6.43 3.08
N SER A 14 6.02 -5.83 4.24
CA SER A 14 7.36 -5.46 4.66
C SER A 14 7.42 -5.30 6.17
N ALA A 15 8.36 -5.97 6.83
CA ALA A 15 8.62 -5.78 8.26
C ALA A 15 9.17 -4.38 8.60
N GLN A 16 9.68 -3.65 7.61
CA GLN A 16 10.22 -2.30 7.75
C GLN A 16 9.21 -1.22 7.33
N GLY A 17 8.01 -1.63 6.88
CA GLY A 17 6.97 -0.72 6.44
C GLY A 17 6.42 0.13 7.58
N ASN A 18 6.11 1.38 7.26
CA ASN A 18 5.46 2.36 8.13
C ASN A 18 4.08 2.80 7.60
N VAL A 19 3.57 2.21 6.51
CA VAL A 19 2.22 2.47 5.99
C VAL A 19 1.35 1.24 6.18
N ILE A 20 0.21 1.37 6.86
CA ILE A 20 -0.79 0.31 7.01
C ILE A 20 -2.12 0.72 6.39
N LEU A 21 -2.76 -0.19 5.67
CA LEU A 21 -4.00 0.09 4.95
C LEU A 21 -5.13 -0.81 5.43
N TYR A 22 -6.32 -0.24 5.55
CA TYR A 22 -7.57 -0.94 5.86
C TYR A 22 -8.60 -0.62 4.79
N SER A 23 -9.18 -1.66 4.18
CA SER A 23 -10.27 -1.50 3.24
C SER A 23 -11.41 -2.48 3.45
N ASN A 24 -12.64 -1.98 3.32
CA ASN A 24 -13.80 -2.85 3.21
C ASN A 24 -14.93 -2.23 2.37
N TYR A 25 -16.05 -2.95 2.32
CA TYR A 25 -17.30 -2.46 1.72
C TYR A 25 -18.21 -1.81 2.77
N ASP A 26 -18.68 -2.58 3.75
CA ASP A 26 -19.78 -2.19 4.66
C ASP A 26 -19.38 -1.20 5.76
N GLY A 27 -18.12 -0.74 5.83
CA GLY A 27 -17.65 0.16 6.88
C GLY A 27 -17.69 -0.46 8.28
N GLY A 28 -18.21 0.26 9.27
CA GLY A 28 -18.35 -0.23 10.65
C GLY A 28 -17.30 0.30 11.64
N PRO A 29 -17.27 -0.26 12.86
CA PRO A 29 -16.35 0.16 13.92
C PRO A 29 -14.96 -0.43 13.68
N LEU A 30 -14.05 0.39 13.18
CA LEU A 30 -12.65 0.03 12.95
C LEU A 30 -11.80 0.39 14.17
N VAL A 31 -11.61 -0.58 15.06
CA VAL A 31 -10.73 -0.43 16.23
C VAL A 31 -9.33 -0.96 15.90
N ILE A 32 -8.33 -0.09 15.87
CA ILE A 32 -6.94 -0.42 15.54
C ILE A 32 -6.10 -0.35 16.82
N ALA A 33 -5.58 -1.50 17.26
CA ALA A 33 -4.63 -1.59 18.37
C ALA A 33 -3.20 -1.44 17.84
N VAL A 34 -2.58 -0.29 18.11
CA VAL A 34 -1.17 0.00 17.82
C VAL A 34 -0.31 -0.62 18.92
N ASP A 35 -0.08 -1.92 18.79
CA ASP A 35 0.61 -2.78 19.74
C ASP A 35 2.09 -3.06 19.36
N GLU A 36 2.56 -2.48 18.26
CA GLU A 36 3.96 -2.49 17.84
C GLU A 36 4.55 -1.08 17.80
N ASP A 37 5.83 -0.96 18.18
CA ASP A 37 6.57 0.30 18.13
C ASP A 37 7.11 0.56 16.71
N ILE A 38 6.25 1.12 15.86
CA ILE A 38 6.60 1.52 14.48
C ILE A 38 6.64 3.04 14.41
N PRO A 39 7.82 3.68 14.36
CA PRO A 39 7.92 5.13 14.24
C PRO A 39 7.30 5.66 12.94
N ASP A 40 6.72 6.85 12.99
CA ASP A 40 6.12 7.54 11.82
C ASP A 40 5.10 6.65 11.06
N LEU A 41 4.16 6.07 11.80
CA LEU A 41 3.14 5.18 11.26
C LEU A 41 2.03 5.99 10.56
N HIS A 42 1.81 5.69 9.28
CA HIS A 42 0.73 6.27 8.47
C HIS A 42 -0.37 5.24 8.21
N VAL A 43 -1.62 5.68 8.27
CA VAL A 43 -2.79 4.80 8.18
C VAL A 43 -3.75 5.26 7.08
N GLY A 44 -3.94 4.41 6.07
CA GLY A 44 -4.89 4.63 4.99
C GLY A 44 -6.16 3.82 5.19
N ILE A 45 -7.32 4.43 4.99
CA ILE A 45 -8.63 3.78 5.19
C ILE A 45 -9.53 4.04 3.98
N VAL A 46 -10.15 2.98 3.45
CA VAL A 46 -11.11 3.04 2.35
C VAL A 46 -12.35 2.24 2.71
N SER A 47 -13.53 2.82 2.52
CA SER A 47 -14.77 2.08 2.69
C SER A 47 -15.88 2.67 1.84
N TYR A 48 -16.79 1.81 1.37
CA TYR A 48 -18.01 2.30 0.73
C TYR A 48 -18.88 3.00 1.75
N GLU A 49 -19.08 2.39 2.92
CA GLU A 49 -19.98 2.91 3.95
C GLU A 49 -19.24 3.58 5.10
N TYR A 50 -20.01 4.22 5.97
CA TYR A 50 -19.54 4.94 7.14
C TYR A 50 -18.63 4.08 8.03
N VAL A 51 -17.47 4.62 8.39
CA VAL A 51 -16.51 4.01 9.31
C VAL A 51 -16.32 4.88 10.54
N LYS A 52 -16.28 4.22 11.70
CA LYS A 52 -15.90 4.83 12.97
C LYS A 52 -14.55 4.28 13.40
N VAL A 53 -13.50 5.10 13.31
CA VAL A 53 -12.12 4.69 13.57
C VAL A 53 -11.72 5.06 15.00
N GLU A 54 -11.17 4.08 15.71
CA GLU A 54 -10.62 4.26 17.05
C GLU A 54 -9.25 3.60 17.15
N PHE A 55 -8.24 4.39 17.52
CA PHE A 55 -6.90 3.90 17.81
C PHE A 55 -6.74 3.66 19.31
N ILE A 56 -6.23 2.49 19.67
CA ILE A 56 -5.90 2.09 21.05
C ILE A 56 -4.50 1.48 21.11
N GLY A 57 -3.95 1.27 22.30
CA GLY A 57 -2.65 0.62 22.49
C GLY A 57 -1.55 1.56 22.99
N ALA A 58 -0.39 0.98 23.30
CA ALA A 58 0.72 1.70 23.91
C ALA A 58 1.43 2.66 22.94
N PHE A 59 1.35 2.39 21.63
CA PHE A 59 2.12 3.09 20.61
C PHE A 59 1.24 3.97 19.69
N THR A 60 0.03 4.35 20.13
CA THR A 60 -0.83 5.26 19.34
C THR A 60 -0.19 6.62 19.09
N GLY A 61 0.78 7.03 19.92
CA GLY A 61 1.60 8.22 19.70
C GLY A 61 2.51 8.15 18.47
N ASN A 62 2.76 6.96 17.92
CA ASN A 62 3.55 6.81 16.69
C ASN A 62 2.74 7.05 15.42
N VAL A 63 1.41 7.11 15.51
CA VAL A 63 0.56 7.42 14.36
C VAL A 63 0.67 8.92 14.06
N THR A 64 1.29 9.26 12.92
CA THR A 64 1.58 10.65 12.52
C THR A 64 0.64 11.15 11.42
N GLN A 65 0.03 10.24 10.65
CA GLN A 65 -0.96 10.61 9.63
C GLN A 65 -2.04 9.54 9.45
N VAL A 66 -3.30 9.98 9.32
CA VAL A 66 -4.44 9.12 9.00
C VAL A 66 -5.25 9.75 7.87
N VAL A 67 -5.40 9.05 6.75
CA VAL A 67 -6.21 9.50 5.62
C VAL A 67 -7.33 8.50 5.37
N TYR A 68 -8.56 9.01 5.32
CA TYR A 68 -9.70 8.29 4.76
C TYR A 68 -9.92 8.73 3.31
N ALA A 69 -10.05 7.78 2.38
CA ALA A 69 -10.37 8.03 0.98
C ALA A 69 -11.39 7.01 0.47
N GLY A 70 -12.68 7.29 0.64
CA GLY A 70 -13.76 6.36 0.29
C GLY A 70 -15.09 7.09 0.02
N MET A 71 -16.16 6.33 -0.24
CA MET A 71 -17.46 6.92 -0.57
C MET A 71 -18.19 7.52 0.64
N ASN A 72 -17.96 6.98 1.84
CA ASN A 72 -18.67 7.37 3.08
C ASN A 72 -20.20 7.39 2.90
N GLY A 73 -20.73 6.31 2.34
CA GLY A 73 -22.15 6.10 2.11
C GLY A 73 -22.95 6.07 3.42
N SER A 74 -24.18 6.58 3.35
CA SER A 74 -25.06 6.76 4.51
C SER A 74 -25.83 5.50 4.93
N ASN A 75 -25.64 4.38 4.22
CA ASN A 75 -26.20 3.10 4.63
C ASN A 75 -25.54 2.66 5.95
N ASP A 76 -26.31 2.00 6.82
CA ASP A 76 -25.86 1.56 8.13
C ASP A 76 -25.95 0.04 8.25
N HIS A 77 -25.24 -0.69 7.38
CA HIS A 77 -25.23 -2.16 7.43
C HIS A 77 -24.63 -2.70 8.74
N CYS A 78 -23.74 -1.92 9.38
CA CYS A 78 -23.07 -2.32 10.60
C CYS A 78 -23.77 -1.86 11.89
N GLY A 79 -24.90 -1.16 11.78
CA GLY A 79 -25.69 -0.73 12.94
C GLY A 79 -24.94 0.20 13.91
N ILE A 80 -23.98 0.98 13.40
CA ILE A 80 -23.18 1.94 14.19
C ILE A 80 -23.74 3.35 14.15
N GLY A 81 -24.90 3.52 13.51
CA GLY A 81 -25.53 4.79 13.21
C GLY A 81 -25.00 5.34 11.89
N SER A 82 -25.91 5.76 11.00
CA SER A 82 -25.55 6.45 9.77
C SER A 82 -24.86 7.78 10.10
N GLY A 83 -23.55 7.87 9.86
CA GLY A 83 -22.80 9.11 9.92
C GLY A 83 -22.77 9.79 8.56
N THR A 84 -22.83 11.13 8.54
CA THR A 84 -22.54 11.92 7.31
C THR A 84 -21.05 12.21 7.16
N SER A 85 -20.22 11.89 8.17
CA SER A 85 -18.78 12.09 8.17
C SER A 85 -18.08 11.02 8.99
N VAL A 86 -17.04 10.40 8.42
CA VAL A 86 -16.08 9.51 9.09
C VAL A 86 -15.56 10.17 10.39
N SER A 87 -15.37 9.38 11.45
CA SER A 87 -14.74 9.88 12.68
C SER A 87 -13.46 9.11 12.98
N ILE A 88 -12.41 9.82 13.39
CA ILE A 88 -11.10 9.27 13.75
C ILE A 88 -10.74 9.74 15.15
N ASN A 89 -10.49 8.81 16.07
CA ASN A 89 -10.16 9.10 17.47
C ASN A 89 -8.96 8.27 17.94
N GLY A 90 -8.27 8.72 19.01
CA GLY A 90 -7.25 7.92 19.70
C GLY A 90 -5.83 7.96 19.11
N ALA A 91 -5.60 8.75 18.04
CA ALA A 91 -4.28 9.00 17.46
C ALA A 91 -3.85 10.46 17.74
N PRO A 92 -3.28 10.77 18.92
CA PRO A 92 -3.13 12.15 19.39
C PRO A 92 -2.14 12.99 18.57
N ASN A 93 -1.19 12.35 17.91
CA ASN A 93 -0.16 13.03 17.11
C ASN A 93 -0.49 13.05 15.61
N ALA A 94 -1.61 12.44 15.21
CA ALA A 94 -1.92 12.27 13.80
C ALA A 94 -2.53 13.53 13.18
N THR A 95 -2.03 13.90 12.01
CA THR A 95 -2.80 14.74 11.09
C THR A 95 -3.87 13.88 10.42
N THR A 96 -5.14 14.28 10.51
CA THR A 96 -6.26 13.54 9.94
C THR A 96 -6.83 14.25 8.72
N ASP A 97 -7.17 13.49 7.67
CA ASP A 97 -7.78 13.99 6.45
C ASP A 97 -8.85 13.02 5.94
N ILE A 98 -10.02 13.56 5.57
CA ILE A 98 -11.18 12.79 5.12
C ILE A 98 -11.54 13.28 3.73
N ARG A 99 -11.39 12.40 2.75
CA ARG A 99 -11.63 12.67 1.33
C ARG A 99 -12.73 11.77 0.82
N VAL A 100 -13.82 12.38 0.39
CA VAL A 100 -14.95 11.64 -0.17
C VAL A 100 -14.74 11.44 -1.66
N ALA A 101 -14.61 10.18 -2.08
CA ALA A 101 -14.44 9.75 -3.46
C ALA A 101 -13.35 10.50 -4.28
N PRO A 102 -12.14 10.72 -3.74
CA PRO A 102 -11.07 11.37 -4.51
C PRO A 102 -10.71 10.56 -5.76
N PRO A 103 -10.16 11.18 -6.82
CA PRO A 103 -9.69 10.44 -7.99
C PRO A 103 -8.56 9.46 -7.61
N VAL A 104 -8.51 8.32 -8.27
CA VAL A 104 -7.37 7.39 -8.13
C VAL A 104 -6.10 8.00 -8.73
N THR A 105 -4.94 7.62 -8.19
CA THR A 105 -3.63 8.01 -8.74
C THR A 105 -3.05 6.96 -9.69
N PHE A 106 -3.70 5.79 -9.78
CA PHE A 106 -3.35 4.70 -10.68
C PHE A 106 -4.61 4.11 -11.32
N ALA A 107 -4.59 3.95 -12.65
CA ALA A 107 -5.71 3.40 -13.40
C ALA A 107 -5.55 1.88 -13.56
N ASN A 108 -6.51 1.12 -13.05
CA ASN A 108 -6.68 -0.30 -13.32
C ASN A 108 -8.08 -0.51 -13.92
N GLY A 109 -8.16 -1.15 -15.09
CA GLY A 109 -9.43 -1.36 -15.80
C GLY A 109 -10.41 -2.30 -15.09
N ASN A 110 -9.94 -3.03 -14.08
CA ASN A 110 -10.75 -3.89 -13.23
C ASN A 110 -11.32 -3.16 -11.99
N GLY A 111 -10.84 -1.95 -11.70
CA GLY A 111 -11.29 -1.12 -10.59
C GLY A 111 -12.03 0.14 -11.04
N TYR A 112 -12.22 1.08 -10.10
CA TYR A 112 -12.95 2.33 -10.34
C TYR A 112 -12.02 3.54 -10.47
N GLY A 113 -12.49 4.61 -11.13
CA GLY A 113 -11.71 5.83 -11.39
C GLY A 113 -11.61 6.80 -10.20
N SER A 114 -12.37 6.54 -9.13
CA SER A 114 -12.30 7.23 -7.85
C SER A 114 -12.10 6.21 -6.72
N MET A 115 -11.58 6.66 -5.59
CA MET A 115 -11.45 5.87 -4.36
C MET A 115 -12.82 5.72 -3.70
N ILE A 116 -13.46 4.55 -3.87
CA ILE A 116 -14.83 4.27 -3.43
C ILE A 116 -14.85 3.26 -2.30
N CYS A 117 -14.26 2.08 -2.52
CA CYS A 117 -14.23 0.93 -1.62
C CYS A 117 -13.16 -0.04 -2.09
N ALA A 118 -12.75 -0.98 -1.25
CA ALA A 118 -12.07 -2.20 -1.69
C ALA A 118 -12.37 -3.30 -0.68
N TYR A 119 -12.69 -4.49 -1.15
CA TYR A 119 -13.17 -5.59 -0.29
C TYR A 119 -12.52 -6.93 -0.58
N SER A 120 -11.70 -6.98 -1.63
CA SER A 120 -11.10 -8.23 -2.09
C SER A 120 -9.64 -8.03 -2.46
N CYS A 121 -8.94 -9.16 -2.38
CA CYS A 121 -7.52 -9.27 -2.61
C CYS A 121 -7.22 -9.49 -4.11
N ASP A 122 -7.82 -8.67 -4.98
CA ASP A 122 -7.87 -8.93 -6.41
C ASP A 122 -7.55 -7.67 -7.23
N VAL A 123 -6.70 -7.85 -8.24
CA VAL A 123 -6.27 -6.82 -9.20
C VAL A 123 -6.63 -7.17 -10.65
N ASN A 124 -7.10 -8.39 -10.87
CA ASN A 124 -7.29 -9.02 -12.18
C ASN A 124 -8.77 -9.19 -12.57
N THR A 125 -9.70 -9.07 -11.62
CA THR A 125 -11.14 -9.21 -11.89
C THR A 125 -11.92 -7.95 -11.53
N GLY A 126 -13.04 -7.73 -12.25
CA GLY A 126 -13.87 -6.55 -12.06
C GLY A 126 -14.44 -6.43 -10.65
N GLN A 127 -14.14 -5.33 -9.97
CA GLN A 127 -14.46 -5.11 -8.55
C GLN A 127 -15.87 -4.54 -8.30
N GLY A 128 -16.73 -4.49 -9.31
CA GLY A 128 -18.14 -4.10 -9.15
C GLY A 128 -18.36 -2.65 -8.71
N GLY A 129 -17.47 -1.73 -9.10
CA GLY A 129 -17.52 -0.31 -8.71
C GLY A 129 -16.63 0.06 -7.52
N CYS A 130 -15.96 -0.93 -6.91
CA CYS A 130 -14.85 -0.71 -5.98
C CYS A 130 -13.51 -0.63 -6.72
N ASN A 131 -12.46 -0.33 -5.96
CA ASN A 131 -11.08 -0.28 -6.40
C ASN A 131 -10.44 -1.67 -6.27
N THR A 132 -9.51 -1.96 -7.19
CA THR A 132 -8.58 -3.07 -7.02
C THR A 132 -7.54 -2.74 -5.94
N ALA A 133 -6.93 -3.76 -5.34
CA ALA A 133 -5.99 -3.56 -4.23
C ALA A 133 -4.83 -2.60 -4.61
N ASP A 134 -4.27 -2.77 -5.80
CA ASP A 134 -3.19 -1.94 -6.35
C ASP A 134 -3.54 -0.45 -6.48
N GLN A 135 -4.78 -0.11 -6.83
CA GLN A 135 -5.25 1.27 -6.83
C GLN A 135 -5.24 1.87 -5.43
N VAL A 136 -5.66 1.09 -4.42
CA VAL A 136 -5.69 1.51 -3.02
C VAL A 136 -4.28 1.76 -2.51
N ALA A 137 -3.37 0.80 -2.66
CA ALA A 137 -2.00 0.99 -2.21
C ALA A 137 -1.30 2.12 -2.95
N HIS A 138 -1.46 2.22 -4.28
CA HIS A 138 -0.84 3.30 -5.04
C HIS A 138 -1.35 4.67 -4.59
N TYR A 139 -2.65 4.81 -4.28
CA TYR A 139 -3.21 6.05 -3.74
C TYR A 139 -2.49 6.46 -2.46
N PHE A 140 -2.53 5.62 -1.42
CA PHE A 140 -1.97 6.00 -0.12
C PHE A 140 -0.46 6.12 -0.12
N LEU A 141 0.26 5.28 -0.87
CA LEU A 141 1.72 5.41 -0.97
C LEU A 141 2.13 6.71 -1.69
N THR A 142 1.29 7.22 -2.60
CA THR A 142 1.49 8.54 -3.22
C THR A 142 1.25 9.66 -2.21
N GLU A 143 0.23 9.53 -1.36
CA GLU A 143 -0.14 10.53 -0.36
C GLU A 143 0.86 10.62 0.80
N PHE A 144 1.32 9.48 1.28
CA PHE A 144 2.14 9.37 2.49
C PHE A 144 3.64 9.46 2.19
N GLY A 145 4.08 8.92 1.06
CA GLY A 145 5.43 8.39 0.97
C GLY A 145 5.60 7.19 1.94
N GLY A 146 6.77 6.55 1.93
CA GLY A 146 7.05 5.41 2.82
C GLY A 146 6.83 4.04 2.20
N ILE A 147 6.77 3.02 3.05
CA ILE A 147 6.79 1.61 2.66
C ILE A 147 5.54 0.91 3.20
N LEU A 148 4.81 0.23 2.32
CA LEU A 148 3.64 -0.56 2.71
C LEU A 148 4.07 -1.70 3.64
N ARG A 149 3.59 -1.64 4.88
CA ARG A 149 3.73 -2.69 5.87
C ARG A 149 2.72 -3.79 5.63
N TYR A 150 1.44 -3.44 5.53
CA TYR A 150 0.39 -4.36 5.10
C TYR A 150 -0.84 -3.62 4.59
N HIS A 151 -1.65 -4.33 3.82
CA HIS A 151 -3.02 -3.96 3.51
C HIS A 151 -3.93 -5.07 4.04
N ARG A 152 -4.91 -4.70 4.87
CA ARG A 152 -6.00 -5.57 5.30
C ARG A 152 -7.27 -5.20 4.55
N THR A 153 -7.66 -6.07 3.62
CA THR A 153 -8.93 -5.93 2.89
C THR A 153 -9.93 -7.01 3.30
N GLN A 154 -11.21 -6.66 3.40
CA GLN A 154 -12.27 -7.64 3.63
C GLN A 154 -13.61 -7.17 3.05
N TYR A 155 -14.49 -8.12 2.78
CA TYR A 155 -15.91 -7.84 2.67
C TYR A 155 -16.54 -7.92 4.07
N GLY A 156 -17.59 -7.14 4.34
CA GLY A 156 -18.25 -7.16 5.63
C GLY A 156 -17.86 -6.01 6.54
N CYS A 157 -18.69 -5.81 7.57
CA CYS A 157 -18.44 -4.88 8.66
C CYS A 157 -17.11 -5.17 9.36
N TRP A 158 -16.40 -4.11 9.72
CA TRP A 158 -15.34 -4.23 10.72
C TRP A 158 -15.93 -4.77 12.03
N SER A 159 -15.21 -5.69 12.66
CA SER A 159 -15.58 -6.24 13.95
C SER A 159 -14.34 -6.65 14.74
N GLY A 160 -14.46 -6.61 16.07
CA GLY A 160 -13.33 -6.88 16.97
C GLY A 160 -12.18 -5.87 16.83
N THR A 161 -11.06 -6.19 17.45
CA THR A 161 -9.86 -5.36 17.44
C THR A 161 -8.90 -5.81 16.34
N GLN A 162 -8.44 -4.86 15.54
CA GLN A 162 -7.40 -5.05 14.54
C GLN A 162 -6.04 -4.77 15.19
N TYR A 163 -5.28 -5.82 15.52
CA TYR A 163 -3.93 -5.66 16.07
C TYR A 163 -2.92 -5.38 14.96
N VAL A 164 -2.08 -4.37 15.13
CA VAL A 164 -1.05 -4.04 14.14
C VAL A 164 -0.06 -5.20 13.99
N SER A 165 0.27 -5.89 15.08
CA SER A 165 1.12 -7.09 15.08
C SER A 165 0.52 -8.29 14.33
N ALA A 166 -0.80 -8.35 14.16
CA ALA A 166 -1.48 -9.42 13.42
C ALA A 166 -1.41 -9.22 11.90
N ALA A 167 -0.96 -8.04 11.45
CA ALA A 167 -0.84 -7.64 10.06
C ALA A 167 -2.15 -7.78 9.24
N GLY A 168 -2.04 -7.85 7.92
CA GLY A 168 -3.16 -7.87 6.96
C GLY A 168 -3.15 -9.10 6.07
N ASN A 169 -3.49 -8.92 4.79
CA ASN A 169 -3.49 -9.96 3.76
C ASN A 169 -2.71 -9.59 2.49
N CYS A 170 -1.92 -8.50 2.55
CA CYS A 170 -0.98 -8.03 1.52
C CYS A 170 -1.34 -8.40 0.09
N CYS A 171 -2.47 -7.86 -0.33
CA CYS A 171 -3.14 -8.18 -1.57
C CYS A 171 -2.55 -7.55 -2.83
N GLU A 172 -1.32 -7.04 -2.72
CA GLU A 172 -0.65 -6.20 -3.69
C GLU A 172 0.45 -7.01 -4.41
N ASP A 173 0.11 -7.90 -5.34
CA ASP A 173 1.13 -8.60 -6.14
C ASP A 173 1.36 -7.85 -7.46
N PRO A 174 2.58 -7.34 -7.80
CA PRO A 174 3.92 -7.76 -7.39
C PRO A 174 4.89 -6.60 -7.06
N LEU A 175 4.43 -5.60 -6.30
CA LEU A 175 5.33 -4.61 -5.70
C LEU A 175 5.74 -5.00 -4.26
N ALA A 176 5.19 -6.08 -3.70
CA ALA A 176 5.41 -6.54 -2.33
C ALA A 176 6.12 -7.92 -2.21
N THR A 177 6.02 -8.80 -3.19
CA THR A 177 6.53 -10.20 -3.12
C THR A 177 7.98 -10.38 -3.58
N LEU A 178 8.68 -9.30 -3.92
CA LEU A 178 10.08 -9.32 -4.39
C LEU A 178 11.04 -8.53 -3.49
N LEU A 179 10.57 -7.97 -2.38
CA LEU A 179 11.46 -7.35 -1.40
C LEU A 179 11.89 -8.45 -0.43
N PRO A 180 13.16 -8.89 -0.42
CA PRO A 180 13.64 -9.69 0.70
C PRO A 180 13.47 -8.88 2.00
N ASP A 181 13.10 -9.56 3.09
CA ASP A 181 12.88 -9.00 4.44
C ASP A 181 14.13 -8.32 5.06
N HIS A 182 15.23 -8.18 4.31
CA HIS A 182 16.54 -7.72 4.76
C HIS A 182 17.28 -6.79 3.78
N ALA A 183 16.58 -6.09 2.89
CA ALA A 183 17.24 -5.18 1.97
C ALA A 183 17.80 -3.93 2.65
N GLU A 184 19.12 -3.91 2.87
CA GLU A 184 19.88 -2.67 3.02
C GLU A 184 19.52 -1.71 1.85
N PRO A 185 19.30 -0.41 2.10
CA PRO A 185 18.90 0.53 1.06
C PRO A 185 19.93 0.52 -0.08
N LEU A 186 19.46 0.29 -1.30
CA LEU A 186 20.31 0.39 -2.49
C LEU A 186 20.93 1.81 -2.54
N PRO A 187 22.26 1.93 -2.71
CA PRO A 187 22.90 3.23 -2.89
C PRO A 187 22.60 3.76 -4.30
N LEU A 188 21.38 4.26 -4.46
CA LEU A 188 20.85 4.82 -5.71
C LEU A 188 21.02 6.33 -5.69
N GLN A 189 21.83 6.85 -6.61
CA GLN A 189 21.91 8.28 -6.90
C GLN A 189 21.03 8.62 -8.09
N ARG A 190 20.13 9.59 -7.92
CA ARG A 190 19.30 10.15 -8.99
C ARG A 190 19.86 11.49 -9.47
N MET A 191 20.05 11.60 -10.78
CA MET A 191 20.49 12.81 -11.47
C MET A 191 19.51 13.10 -12.62
N GLY A 192 18.36 13.70 -12.31
CA GLY A 192 17.26 13.87 -13.27
C GLY A 192 16.59 12.54 -13.61
N ASP A 193 16.57 12.19 -14.90
CA ASP A 193 16.06 10.89 -15.41
C ASP A 193 17.10 9.77 -15.32
N ARG A 194 18.33 10.09 -14.92
CA ARG A 194 19.41 9.13 -14.82
C ARG A 194 19.56 8.61 -13.40
N PHE A 195 19.65 7.29 -13.29
CA PHE A 195 19.87 6.56 -12.04
C PHE A 195 21.21 5.87 -12.08
N VAL A 196 21.95 5.96 -10.98
CA VAL A 196 23.27 5.34 -10.79
C VAL A 196 23.24 4.50 -9.53
N LEU A 197 23.58 3.22 -9.67
CA LEU A 197 23.78 2.30 -8.55
C LEU A 197 25.23 1.86 -8.54
N GLU A 198 25.84 1.88 -7.36
CA GLU A 198 27.21 1.42 -7.13
C GLU A 198 27.23 0.24 -6.16
N GLY A 199 28.28 -0.58 -6.26
CA GLY A 199 28.44 -1.78 -5.45
C GLY A 199 27.37 -2.83 -5.70
N VAL A 200 26.82 -2.92 -6.92
CA VAL A 200 25.82 -3.93 -7.33
C VAL A 200 26.37 -4.84 -8.42
N ASP A 201 25.90 -6.09 -8.50
CA ASP A 201 26.27 -7.04 -9.57
C ASP A 201 25.34 -6.95 -10.80
N GLY A 202 24.18 -6.35 -10.62
CA GLY A 202 23.18 -6.13 -11.66
C GLY A 202 21.87 -5.68 -11.05
N VAL A 203 20.93 -5.25 -11.88
CA VAL A 203 19.59 -4.87 -11.44
C VAL A 203 18.51 -5.38 -12.37
N ARG A 204 17.32 -5.56 -11.80
CA ARG A 204 16.05 -5.74 -12.49
C ARG A 204 15.09 -4.67 -12.02
N VAL A 205 14.49 -3.93 -12.94
CA VAL A 205 13.47 -2.92 -12.66
C VAL A 205 12.13 -3.44 -13.16
N VAL A 206 11.14 -3.39 -12.28
CA VAL A 206 9.75 -3.72 -12.60
C VAL A 206 8.88 -2.47 -12.49
N ASP A 207 7.91 -2.35 -13.38
CA ASP A 207 6.85 -1.34 -13.26
C ASP A 207 5.77 -1.80 -12.28
N ALA A 208 4.77 -0.93 -12.06
CA ALA A 208 3.66 -1.21 -11.17
C ALA A 208 2.83 -2.45 -11.55
N SER A 209 2.91 -2.91 -12.80
CA SER A 209 2.25 -4.15 -13.25
C SER A 209 3.12 -5.40 -13.04
N GLY A 210 4.31 -5.26 -12.47
CA GLY A 210 5.29 -6.35 -12.32
C GLY A 210 6.06 -6.69 -13.57
N ARG A 211 5.80 -6.00 -14.67
CA ARG A 211 6.52 -6.22 -15.91
C ARG A 211 7.95 -5.73 -15.72
N VAL A 212 8.91 -6.57 -16.06
CA VAL A 212 10.31 -6.19 -16.14
C VAL A 212 10.46 -5.15 -17.26
N VAL A 213 10.76 -3.92 -16.87
CA VAL A 213 11.02 -2.79 -17.79
C VAL A 213 12.50 -2.60 -18.05
N LEU A 214 13.35 -3.12 -17.17
CA LEU A 214 14.79 -3.11 -17.33
C LEU A 214 15.42 -4.33 -16.66
N GLU A 215 16.40 -4.93 -17.30
CA GLU A 215 17.32 -5.88 -16.66
C GLU A 215 18.72 -5.59 -17.16
N ARG A 216 19.68 -5.45 -16.25
CA ARG A 216 21.03 -4.98 -16.58
C ARG A 216 22.07 -5.52 -15.61
N THR A 217 23.07 -6.22 -16.13
CA THR A 217 24.26 -6.60 -15.36
C THR A 217 25.17 -5.39 -15.12
N ALA A 218 25.85 -5.37 -13.99
CA ALA A 218 26.78 -4.30 -13.66
C ALA A 218 28.06 -4.35 -14.49
N SER A 219 28.65 -3.18 -14.73
CA SER A 219 29.99 -3.03 -15.31
C SER A 219 30.90 -2.41 -14.26
N GLY A 220 31.80 -3.21 -13.68
CA GLY A 220 32.69 -2.77 -12.60
C GLY A 220 31.96 -2.41 -11.31
N GLY A 221 30.93 -3.19 -10.95
CA GLY A 221 30.11 -2.95 -9.75
C GLY A 221 29.15 -1.76 -9.88
N ARG A 222 28.96 -1.23 -11.09
CA ARG A 222 28.12 -0.07 -11.36
C ARG A 222 27.05 -0.36 -12.38
N VAL A 223 25.83 0.06 -12.08
CA VAL A 223 24.72 0.10 -13.04
C VAL A 223 24.28 1.54 -13.24
N VAL A 224 24.07 1.91 -14.50
CA VAL A 224 23.48 3.19 -14.88
C VAL A 224 22.30 2.90 -15.80
N PHE A 225 21.16 3.53 -15.52
CA PHE A 225 20.01 3.50 -16.42
C PHE A 225 19.30 4.85 -16.46
N GLU A 226 18.54 5.07 -17.53
CA GLU A 226 17.74 6.27 -17.73
C GLU A 226 16.27 5.87 -17.87
N VAL A 227 15.38 6.70 -17.32
CA VAL A 227 13.94 6.47 -17.33
C VAL A 227 13.20 7.37 -18.33
N THR A 228 13.94 8.11 -19.16
CA THR A 228 13.34 8.96 -20.18
C THR A 228 12.48 8.12 -21.13
N GLY A 229 11.22 8.52 -21.29
CA GLY A 229 10.24 7.79 -22.10
C GLY A 229 9.53 6.65 -21.36
N TRP A 230 9.84 6.42 -20.09
CA TRP A 230 9.04 5.53 -19.25
C TRP A 230 7.72 6.19 -18.91
N SER A 231 6.66 5.39 -18.79
CA SER A 231 5.35 5.90 -18.37
C SER A 231 5.45 6.46 -16.95
N PRO A 232 4.78 7.59 -16.64
CA PRO A 232 4.64 8.06 -15.27
C PRO A 232 4.07 6.96 -14.39
N GLY A 233 4.65 6.77 -13.20
CA GLY A 233 4.23 5.69 -12.30
C GLY A 233 5.32 5.22 -11.34
N SER A 234 4.95 4.23 -10.52
CA SER A 234 5.83 3.60 -9.55
C SER A 234 6.66 2.47 -10.16
N TYR A 235 7.93 2.38 -9.77
CA TYR A 235 8.87 1.35 -10.19
C TYR A 235 9.63 0.80 -8.98
N ILE A 236 10.06 -0.44 -9.08
CA ILE A 236 10.99 -1.05 -8.12
C ILE A 236 12.24 -1.49 -8.86
N VAL A 237 13.40 -1.01 -8.40
CA VAL A 237 14.68 -1.58 -8.77
C VAL A 237 15.08 -2.62 -7.72
N MET A 238 15.49 -3.78 -8.20
CA MET A 238 15.99 -4.90 -7.40
C MET A 238 17.40 -5.21 -7.86
N GLU A 239 18.31 -5.51 -6.94
CA GLU A 239 19.59 -6.10 -7.29
C GLU A 239 19.41 -7.52 -7.85
N ALA A 240 20.24 -7.93 -8.81
CA ALA A 240 20.15 -9.23 -9.47
C ALA A 240 20.31 -10.42 -8.51
N ALA A 241 21.07 -10.26 -7.42
CA ALA A 241 21.17 -11.24 -6.34
C ALA A 241 19.90 -11.33 -5.47
N GLY A 242 18.97 -10.39 -5.64
CA GLY A 242 17.68 -10.36 -4.95
C GLY A 242 17.75 -9.86 -3.51
N GLU A 243 18.89 -9.32 -3.05
CA GLU A 243 19.12 -8.95 -1.64
C GLU A 243 18.80 -7.50 -1.31
N ARG A 244 18.83 -6.58 -2.29
CA ARG A 244 18.60 -5.15 -2.07
C ARG A 244 17.62 -4.58 -3.10
N VAL A 245 16.75 -3.68 -2.65
CA VAL A 245 15.61 -3.16 -3.44
C VAL A 245 15.34 -1.70 -3.11
N LEU A 246 14.80 -0.95 -4.06
CA LEU A 246 14.41 0.45 -3.87
C LEU A 246 13.24 0.80 -4.77
N ARG A 247 12.26 1.52 -4.21
CA ARG A 247 11.14 2.08 -4.96
C ARG A 247 11.47 3.50 -5.43
N PHE A 248 11.09 3.83 -6.65
CA PHE A 248 11.16 5.20 -7.16
C PHE A 248 9.96 5.50 -8.05
N ALA A 249 9.65 6.79 -8.21
CA ALA A 249 8.58 7.26 -9.09
C ALA A 249 9.16 7.97 -10.31
N VAL A 250 8.59 7.70 -11.48
CA VAL A 250 8.76 8.51 -12.69
C VAL A 250 7.61 9.52 -12.71
N MET A 251 7.96 10.81 -12.69
CA MET A 251 7.00 11.90 -12.74
C MET A 251 6.87 12.42 -14.18
N PRO A 252 5.75 13.10 -14.53
CA PRO A 252 5.55 13.72 -15.85
C PRO A 252 6.62 14.75 -16.22
#